data_AF-A0A9X3S261-F1
#
_entry.id   AF-A0A9X3S261-F1
#
_cell.length_a   1.000
_cell.length_b   1.000
_cell.length_c   1.000
_cell.angle_alpha   90.00
_cell.angle_beta   90.00
_cell.angle_gamma   90.00
#
_symmetry.space_group_name_H-M   'P 1'
#
loop_
_entity.id
_entity.type
_entity.pdbx_description
1 polymer ?
#
loop_
_entity_poly.entity_id
_entity_poly.type
_entity_poly.pdbx_seq_one_letter_code
_entity_poly.pdbx_strand_id
1 'polypeptide(L)'
;MYGRRIYIALIGLLLALGIAAPAQAAAVDVTSAGTITGSAVVGQKLTVSNGSYTGPSGTTTGRMWVRCDSATTTSCATIDGATSTTYTLTTADKGKWLRVTLYAYWLYDWDYALTSPTAVIAAAPTPTPTPTPTRTPTPTPTPTKTPTPTPTPTKTPTPTATPAKTAAPVISPTPTATATAAPAPTAAPATGFTSADAPAADPPLGEPIAAPVAQPSPAASLAAETAARKKVAKAKMIRPYPTVRISGSLTKRGADVALLTVKAPKGVRITLTCQGKGCPLREVAQATSLFHIQQFERELVAGTKLTITVTKPGYITKVTTITIRKGKGPARTDRCQQPGETKRIACPKR
;
A
#
# COMPACT_ATOMS: atom_id res chain seq x y z
N MET A 1 75.49 10.68 32.03
CA MET A 1 75.63 10.36 30.59
C MET A 1 74.25 10.48 29.95
N TYR A 2 74.07 11.55 29.18
CA TYR A 2 72.87 11.83 28.37
C TYR A 2 72.81 10.87 27.17
N GLY A 3 71.62 10.40 26.82
CA GLY A 3 71.41 9.54 25.64
C GLY A 3 69.98 9.60 25.12
N ARG A 4 69.60 10.77 24.58
CA ARG A 4 68.35 11.01 23.81
C ARG A 4 68.22 10.00 22.66
N ARG A 5 67.10 9.28 22.59
CA ARG A 5 66.68 8.58 21.36
C ARG A 5 65.64 9.44 20.64
N ILE A 6 66.01 9.82 19.43
CA ILE A 6 65.29 10.70 18.50
C ILE A 6 64.15 9.89 17.87
N TYR A 7 62.91 10.34 18.06
CA TYR A 7 61.76 9.88 17.28
C TYR A 7 61.78 10.60 15.93
N ILE A 8 62.10 9.89 14.85
CA ILE A 8 61.88 10.38 13.49
C ILE A 8 60.42 10.08 13.15
N ALA A 9 59.61 11.12 13.13
CA ALA A 9 58.22 11.10 12.68
C ALA A 9 58.20 10.90 11.15
N LEU A 10 57.90 9.68 10.70
CA LEU A 10 57.45 9.42 9.33
C LEU A 10 55.97 9.81 9.24
N ILE A 11 55.71 11.05 8.82
CA ILE A 11 54.38 11.52 8.44
C ILE A 11 54.03 10.83 7.12
N GLY A 12 53.28 9.72 7.22
CA GLY A 12 52.66 9.08 6.07
C GLY A 12 51.55 9.96 5.51
N LEU A 13 51.76 10.50 4.31
CA LEU A 13 50.76 11.18 3.51
C LEU A 13 49.69 10.15 3.06
N LEU A 14 48.64 10.01 3.85
CA LEU A 14 47.44 9.26 3.48
C LEU A 14 46.68 10.06 2.41
N LEU A 15 46.87 9.69 1.14
CA LEU A 15 45.94 10.07 0.08
C LEU A 15 44.56 9.50 0.41
N ALA A 16 43.63 10.38 0.80
CA ALA A 16 42.22 10.07 0.87
C ALA A 16 41.66 9.89 -0.55
N LEU A 17 41.84 8.70 -1.12
CA LEU A 17 41.00 8.23 -2.20
C LEU A 17 39.59 8.13 -1.64
N GLY A 18 38.74 9.09 -2.00
CA GLY A 18 37.31 9.06 -1.71
C GLY A 18 36.70 7.85 -2.40
N ILE A 19 36.64 6.72 -1.69
CA ILE A 19 35.82 5.58 -2.09
C ILE A 19 34.39 6.07 -1.93
N ALA A 20 33.78 6.52 -3.04
CA ALA A 20 32.34 6.69 -3.10
C ALA A 20 31.74 5.36 -2.64
N ALA A 21 31.03 5.37 -1.50
CA ALA A 21 30.31 4.21 -1.01
C ALA A 21 29.49 3.66 -2.20
N PRO A 22 29.54 2.35 -2.49
CA PRO A 22 28.80 1.81 -3.62
C PRO A 22 27.35 2.26 -3.46
N ALA A 23 26.82 2.93 -4.48
CA ALA A 23 25.42 3.34 -4.53
C ALA A 23 24.59 2.10 -4.26
N GLN A 24 24.09 1.98 -3.03
CA GLN A 24 23.42 0.77 -2.57
C GLN A 24 22.20 0.60 -3.49
N ALA A 25 22.20 -0.44 -4.32
CA ALA A 25 21.08 -0.73 -5.21
C ALA A 25 19.81 -0.75 -4.34
N ALA A 26 18.95 0.25 -4.53
CA ALA A 26 17.76 0.43 -3.71
C ALA A 26 16.89 -0.82 -3.88
N ALA A 27 16.60 -1.56 -2.81
CA ALA A 27 15.73 -2.73 -2.91
C ALA A 27 14.35 -2.32 -3.44
N VAL A 28 13.71 -3.20 -4.21
CA VAL A 28 12.34 -2.97 -4.67
C VAL A 28 11.39 -3.11 -3.47
N ASP A 29 10.56 -2.10 -3.23
CA ASP A 29 9.60 -2.03 -2.12
C ASP A 29 8.33 -1.33 -2.59
N VAL A 30 7.17 -1.99 -2.46
CA VAL A 30 5.87 -1.39 -2.78
C VAL A 30 5.34 -0.70 -1.54
N THR A 31 5.50 0.62 -1.47
CA THR A 31 5.15 1.43 -0.30
C THR A 31 3.65 1.71 -0.20
N SER A 32 2.90 1.62 -1.31
CA SER A 32 1.44 1.72 -1.34
C SER A 32 0.87 1.00 -2.56
N ALA A 33 -0.20 0.22 -2.39
CA ALA A 33 -0.95 -0.40 -3.49
C ALA A 33 -1.92 0.57 -4.19
N GLY A 34 -2.11 1.78 -3.66
CA GLY A 34 -3.14 2.72 -4.09
C GLY A 34 -4.50 2.50 -3.40
N THR A 35 -5.52 3.23 -3.86
CA THR A 35 -6.88 3.21 -3.31
C THR A 35 -7.88 2.94 -4.42
N ILE A 36 -8.88 2.09 -4.17
CA ILE A 36 -9.98 1.82 -5.09
C ILE A 36 -11.11 2.81 -4.81
N THR A 37 -11.66 3.38 -5.88
CA THR A 37 -12.80 4.30 -5.88
C THR A 37 -13.87 3.84 -6.87
N GLY A 38 -15.11 4.27 -6.67
CA GLY A 38 -16.27 3.87 -7.48
C GLY A 38 -17.33 3.13 -6.65
N SER A 39 -18.48 2.87 -7.27
CA SER A 39 -19.60 2.19 -6.62
C SER A 39 -19.47 0.66 -6.76
N ALA A 40 -19.59 -0.07 -5.65
CA ALA A 40 -19.52 -1.53 -5.61
C ALA A 40 -20.86 -2.17 -6.04
N VAL A 41 -21.27 -1.93 -7.29
CA VAL A 41 -22.51 -2.45 -7.87
C VAL A 41 -22.19 -3.10 -9.21
N VAL A 42 -22.77 -4.26 -9.49
CA VAL A 42 -22.59 -4.94 -10.80
C VAL A 42 -22.91 -3.98 -11.95
N GLY A 43 -22.06 -3.97 -12.97
CA GLY A 43 -22.11 -3.05 -14.12
C GLY A 43 -21.40 -1.72 -13.91
N GLN A 44 -21.05 -1.36 -12.68
CA GLN A 44 -20.31 -0.12 -12.40
C GLN A 44 -18.81 -0.30 -12.57
N LYS A 45 -18.13 0.81 -12.86
CA LYS A 45 -16.69 0.88 -13.06
C LYS A 45 -16.00 1.28 -11.76
N LEU A 46 -15.06 0.45 -11.32
CA LEU A 46 -14.10 0.78 -10.27
C LEU A 46 -12.81 1.32 -10.87
N THR A 47 -12.16 2.24 -10.17
CA THR A 47 -10.88 2.84 -10.55
C THR A 47 -9.89 2.74 -9.40
N VAL A 48 -8.67 2.26 -9.66
CA VAL A 48 -7.59 2.23 -8.68
C VAL A 48 -6.62 3.37 -8.95
N SER A 49 -6.24 4.10 -7.91
CA SER A 49 -5.19 5.12 -8.00
C SER A 49 -3.84 4.49 -8.35
N ASN A 50 -2.88 5.30 -8.76
CA ASN A 50 -1.50 4.84 -8.73
C ASN A 50 -1.08 4.54 -7.29
N GLY A 51 -0.36 3.44 -7.12
CA GLY A 51 0.38 3.20 -5.89
C GLY A 51 1.75 3.83 -5.95
N SER A 52 2.58 3.52 -4.96
CA SER A 52 3.94 4.02 -4.85
C SER A 52 4.89 2.88 -4.56
N TYR A 53 6.11 3.00 -5.07
CA TYR A 53 7.17 2.03 -4.85
C TYR A 53 8.52 2.75 -4.83
N THR A 54 9.52 2.10 -4.24
CA THR A 54 10.93 2.48 -4.36
C THR A 54 11.68 1.34 -5.01
N GLY A 55 12.68 1.65 -5.84
CA GLY A 55 13.50 0.66 -6.51
C GLY A 55 14.50 1.33 -7.46
N PRO A 56 15.41 0.55 -8.08
CA PRO A 56 16.42 1.10 -8.98
C PRO A 56 15.79 1.60 -10.28
N SER A 57 16.55 2.41 -11.02
CA SER A 57 16.15 2.83 -12.37
C SER A 57 15.88 1.61 -13.25
N GLY A 58 14.73 1.58 -13.91
CA GLY A 58 14.28 0.42 -14.70
C GLY A 58 13.45 -0.60 -13.91
N THR A 59 13.04 -0.30 -12.67
CA THR A 59 12.04 -1.11 -11.96
C THR A 59 10.72 -1.13 -12.73
N THR A 60 10.24 -2.34 -13.04
CA THR A 60 8.97 -2.55 -13.71
C THR A 60 7.85 -2.66 -12.68
N THR A 61 6.70 -2.04 -12.95
CA THR A 61 5.50 -2.21 -12.13
C THR A 61 4.37 -2.81 -12.92
N GLY A 62 3.53 -3.56 -12.23
CA GLY A 62 2.31 -4.11 -12.78
C GLY A 62 1.23 -4.16 -11.72
N ARG A 63 -0.01 -4.37 -12.16
CA ARG A 63 -1.17 -4.48 -11.29
C ARG A 63 -2.12 -5.55 -11.79
N MET A 64 -2.88 -6.13 -10.89
CA MET A 64 -3.91 -7.12 -11.23
C MET A 64 -5.07 -7.04 -10.24
N TRP A 65 -6.30 -7.05 -10.78
CA TRP A 65 -7.50 -7.16 -9.97
C TRP A 65 -7.68 -8.59 -9.47
N VAL A 66 -8.11 -8.70 -8.21
CA VAL A 66 -8.33 -9.99 -7.55
C VAL A 66 -9.68 -9.99 -6.83
N ARG A 67 -10.35 -11.13 -6.86
CA ARG A 67 -11.65 -11.39 -6.26
C ARG A 67 -11.49 -12.14 -4.95
N CYS A 68 -11.98 -11.56 -3.87
CA CYS A 68 -11.87 -12.11 -2.52
C CYS A 68 -13.24 -12.60 -2.03
N ASP A 69 -13.26 -13.76 -1.39
CA ASP A 69 -14.48 -14.32 -0.76
C ASP A 69 -14.85 -13.63 0.56
N SER A 70 -13.97 -12.77 1.09
CA SER A 70 -14.19 -12.03 2.33
C SER A 70 -13.41 -10.71 2.30
N ALA A 71 -13.91 -9.72 3.03
CA ALA A 71 -13.19 -8.47 3.27
C ALA A 71 -11.84 -8.69 3.98
N THR A 72 -11.65 -9.80 4.70
CA THR A 72 -10.44 -10.03 5.52
C THR A 72 -9.42 -10.98 4.90
N THR A 73 -9.78 -11.72 3.83
CA THR A 73 -8.84 -12.61 3.17
C THR A 73 -7.84 -11.83 2.32
N THR A 74 -6.59 -12.28 2.36
CA THR A 74 -5.51 -11.78 1.50
C THR A 74 -5.17 -12.77 0.38
N SER A 75 -5.66 -14.00 0.49
CA SER A 75 -5.65 -14.99 -0.59
C SER A 75 -6.93 -14.81 -1.40
N CYS A 76 -6.80 -14.11 -2.52
CA CYS A 76 -7.90 -13.79 -3.43
C CYS A 76 -7.63 -14.46 -4.78
N ALA A 77 -8.70 -14.86 -5.47
CA ALA A 77 -8.59 -15.43 -6.81
C ALA A 77 -8.22 -14.34 -7.81
N THR A 78 -7.30 -14.63 -8.73
CA THR A 78 -6.95 -13.71 -9.80
C THR A 78 -8.10 -13.57 -10.78
N ILE A 79 -8.26 -12.36 -11.34
CA ILE A 79 -9.19 -12.12 -12.43
C ILE A 79 -8.36 -11.97 -13.70
N ASP A 80 -8.44 -12.98 -14.58
CA ASP A 80 -7.58 -13.06 -15.75
C ASP A 80 -7.73 -11.83 -16.66
N GLY A 81 -6.60 -11.29 -17.10
CA GLY A 81 -6.55 -10.11 -17.97
C GLY A 81 -6.91 -8.78 -17.31
N ALA A 82 -7.36 -8.76 -16.05
CA ALA A 82 -7.75 -7.53 -15.36
C ALA A 82 -6.51 -6.80 -14.79
N THR A 83 -5.72 -6.17 -15.67
CA THR A 83 -4.49 -5.43 -15.31
C THR A 83 -4.61 -3.92 -15.51
N SER A 84 -5.75 -3.44 -16.01
CA SER A 84 -6.02 -2.02 -16.22
C SER A 84 -6.18 -1.27 -14.89
N THR A 85 -6.05 0.06 -14.93
CA THR A 85 -6.35 0.96 -13.80
C THR A 85 -7.82 0.99 -13.43
N THR A 86 -8.67 0.38 -14.26
CA THR A 86 -10.12 0.33 -14.06
C THR A 86 -10.65 -1.07 -14.29
N TYR A 87 -11.72 -1.43 -13.59
CA TYR A 87 -12.40 -2.71 -13.73
C TYR A 87 -13.91 -2.50 -13.70
N THR A 88 -14.61 -3.05 -14.69
CA THR A 88 -16.08 -3.04 -14.72
C THR A 88 -16.58 -4.29 -14.00
N LEU A 89 -17.40 -4.09 -12.97
CA LEU A 89 -17.94 -5.16 -12.15
C LEU A 89 -18.90 -6.04 -12.95
N THR A 90 -18.69 -7.34 -12.85
CA THR A 90 -19.50 -8.37 -13.51
C THR A 90 -20.41 -9.07 -12.51
N THR A 91 -21.37 -9.86 -13.01
CA THR A 91 -22.25 -10.67 -12.17
C THR A 91 -21.48 -11.69 -11.33
N ALA A 92 -20.31 -12.15 -11.77
CA ALA A 92 -19.43 -13.06 -11.03
C ALA A 92 -18.83 -12.42 -9.77
N ASP A 93 -18.83 -11.08 -9.69
CA ASP A 93 -18.30 -10.36 -8.55
C ASP A 93 -19.34 -10.10 -7.45
N LYS A 94 -20.63 -10.35 -7.74
CA LYS A 94 -21.72 -10.14 -6.78
C LYS A 94 -21.47 -10.90 -5.48
N GLY A 95 -21.60 -10.21 -4.35
CA GLY A 95 -21.38 -10.78 -3.02
C GLY A 95 -19.90 -11.02 -2.68
N LYS A 96 -18.97 -10.55 -3.53
CA LYS A 96 -17.52 -10.64 -3.30
C LYS A 96 -16.97 -9.25 -2.97
N TRP A 97 -15.66 -9.23 -2.71
CA TRP A 97 -14.87 -8.02 -2.52
C TRP A 97 -13.79 -7.97 -3.59
N LEU A 98 -13.61 -6.82 -4.24
CA LEU A 98 -12.47 -6.62 -5.13
C LEU A 98 -11.31 -6.01 -4.36
N ARG A 99 -10.11 -6.37 -4.78
CA ARG A 99 -8.84 -5.72 -4.44
C ARG A 99 -7.97 -5.61 -5.69
N VAL A 100 -6.92 -4.82 -5.58
CA VAL A 100 -5.83 -4.79 -6.58
C VAL A 100 -4.54 -5.21 -5.90
N THR A 101 -3.82 -6.12 -6.53
CA THR A 101 -2.41 -6.40 -6.22
C THR A 101 -1.57 -5.49 -7.08
N LEU A 102 -0.78 -4.62 -6.46
CA LEU A 102 0.29 -3.88 -7.13
C LEU A 102 1.59 -4.62 -6.86
N TYR A 103 2.38 -4.87 -7.89
CA TYR A 103 3.69 -5.48 -7.76
C TYR A 103 4.74 -4.66 -8.51
N ALA A 104 5.94 -4.65 -7.95
CA ALA A 104 7.11 -4.04 -8.56
C ALA A 104 8.23 -5.09 -8.57
N TYR A 105 9.02 -5.13 -9.63
CA TYR A 105 10.16 -6.03 -9.70
C TYR A 105 11.31 -5.44 -10.53
N TRP A 106 12.51 -5.85 -10.19
CA TRP A 106 13.73 -5.50 -10.89
C TRP A 106 14.70 -6.67 -10.77
N LEU A 107 15.03 -7.30 -11.91
CA LEU A 107 15.80 -8.54 -11.98
C LEU A 107 15.16 -9.64 -11.10
N TYR A 108 15.84 -10.05 -10.02
CA TYR A 108 15.39 -11.10 -9.10
C TYR A 108 14.76 -10.55 -7.82
N ASP A 109 14.72 -9.22 -7.63
CA ASP A 109 14.04 -8.59 -6.50
C ASP A 109 12.62 -8.18 -6.90
N TRP A 110 11.66 -8.43 -6.01
CA TRP A 110 10.27 -8.10 -6.25
C TRP A 110 9.53 -7.90 -4.93
N ASP A 111 8.50 -7.06 -4.97
CA ASP A 111 7.60 -6.84 -3.87
C ASP A 111 6.17 -6.61 -4.36
N TYR A 112 5.20 -6.79 -3.47
CA TYR A 112 3.80 -6.54 -3.78
C TYR A 112 3.00 -6.09 -2.57
N ALA A 113 1.91 -5.36 -2.84
CA ALA A 113 0.94 -4.96 -1.84
C ALA A 113 -0.48 -5.09 -2.39
N LEU A 114 -1.43 -5.39 -1.51
CA LEU A 114 -2.86 -5.36 -1.82
C LEU A 114 -3.50 -4.06 -1.34
N THR A 115 -4.44 -3.54 -2.10
CA THR A 115 -5.32 -2.46 -1.65
C THR A 115 -6.24 -2.92 -0.52
N SER A 116 -6.84 -1.96 0.19
CA SER A 116 -8.06 -2.22 0.97
C SER A 116 -9.14 -2.85 0.09
N PRO A 117 -10.02 -3.69 0.66
CA PRO A 117 -11.14 -4.27 -0.07
C PRO A 117 -12.16 -3.17 -0.41
N THR A 118 -12.92 -3.38 -1.49
CA THR A 118 -14.13 -2.60 -1.76
C THR A 118 -15.21 -2.82 -0.69
N ALA A 119 -16.35 -2.15 -0.81
CA ALA A 119 -17.58 -2.68 -0.21
C ALA A 119 -17.96 -4.02 -0.86
N VAL A 120 -18.82 -4.80 -0.20
CA VAL A 120 -19.41 -5.99 -0.82
C VAL A 120 -20.19 -5.59 -2.06
N ILE A 121 -20.05 -6.34 -3.13
CA ILE A 121 -20.61 -5.93 -4.43
C ILE A 121 -22.09 -6.29 -4.48
N ALA A 122 -22.92 -5.27 -4.63
CA ALA A 122 -24.37 -5.40 -4.74
C ALA A 122 -24.79 -5.74 -6.18
N ALA A 123 -25.99 -6.33 -6.31
CA ALA A 123 -26.60 -6.54 -7.61
C ALA A 123 -26.93 -5.20 -8.29
N ALA A 124 -26.94 -5.19 -9.62
CA ALA A 124 -27.48 -4.06 -10.37
C ALA A 124 -28.97 -3.86 -10.03
N PRO A 125 -29.46 -2.61 -9.93
CA PRO A 125 -30.87 -2.35 -9.73
C PRO A 125 -31.66 -2.91 -10.92
N THR A 126 -32.75 -3.61 -10.63
CA THR A 126 -33.69 -4.05 -11.66
C THR A 126 -34.48 -2.84 -12.15
N PRO A 127 -34.57 -2.57 -13.47
CA PRO A 127 -35.40 -1.49 -13.96
C PRO A 127 -36.84 -1.71 -13.50
N THR A 128 -37.45 -0.69 -12.90
CA THR A 128 -38.89 -0.73 -12.60
C THR A 128 -39.64 -0.76 -13.92
N PRO A 129 -40.62 -1.66 -14.12
CA PRO A 129 -41.38 -1.68 -15.36
C PRO A 129 -42.03 -0.31 -15.57
N THR A 130 -41.72 0.33 -16.70
CA THR A 130 -42.43 1.55 -17.11
C THR A 130 -43.90 1.17 -17.32
N PRO A 131 -44.87 1.89 -16.70
CA PRO A 131 -46.27 1.60 -16.93
C PRO A 131 -46.55 1.66 -18.43
N THR A 132 -47.11 0.57 -18.97
CA THR A 132 -47.53 0.53 -20.37
C THR A 132 -48.60 1.60 -20.57
N PRO A 133 -48.47 2.50 -21.56
CA PRO A 133 -49.49 3.52 -21.79
C PRO A 133 -50.82 2.81 -22.04
N THR A 134 -51.79 3.06 -21.16
CA THR A 134 -53.16 2.59 -21.35
C THR A 134 -53.69 3.26 -22.62
N ARG A 135 -54.09 2.47 -23.62
CA ARG A 135 -54.70 3.02 -24.83
C ARG A 135 -55.91 3.86 -24.41
N THR A 136 -55.84 5.17 -24.61
CA THR A 136 -57.02 6.04 -24.54
C THR A 136 -58.03 5.47 -25.55
N PRO A 137 -59.28 5.19 -25.14
CA PRO A 137 -60.29 4.72 -26.08
C PRO A 137 -60.37 5.72 -27.23
N THR A 138 -60.16 5.24 -28.46
CA THR A 138 -60.35 6.05 -29.67
C THR A 138 -61.78 6.57 -29.64
N PRO A 139 -62.01 7.90 -29.72
CA PRO A 139 -63.36 8.42 -29.80
C PRO A 139 -64.06 7.74 -30.98
N THR A 140 -65.20 7.10 -30.70
CA THR A 140 -66.05 6.51 -31.73
C THR A 140 -66.36 7.60 -32.76
N PRO A 141 -66.09 7.39 -34.06
CA PRO A 141 -66.37 8.40 -35.07
C PRO A 141 -67.87 8.73 -35.01
N THR A 142 -68.18 9.98 -34.71
CA THR A 142 -69.53 10.53 -34.90
C THR A 142 -69.89 10.34 -36.37
N PRO A 143 -71.08 9.79 -36.72
CA PRO A 143 -71.45 9.53 -38.10
C PRO A 143 -71.36 10.81 -38.94
N THR A 144 -70.41 10.84 -39.87
CA THR A 144 -70.27 11.90 -40.86
C THR A 144 -71.47 11.85 -41.78
N LYS A 145 -72.24 12.95 -41.86
CA LYS A 145 -73.33 13.08 -42.84
C LYS A 145 -72.75 12.89 -44.24
N THR A 146 -73.31 11.94 -44.99
CA THR A 146 -72.99 11.64 -46.38
C THR A 146 -73.05 12.92 -47.23
N PRO A 147 -71.96 13.33 -47.91
CA PRO A 147 -72.01 14.44 -48.84
C PRO A 147 -72.86 14.06 -50.06
N THR A 148 -73.79 14.95 -50.40
CA THR A 148 -74.61 14.90 -51.61
C THR A 148 -73.72 14.95 -52.87
N PRO A 149 -73.97 14.13 -53.90
CA PRO A 149 -73.11 14.09 -55.10
C PRO A 149 -73.09 15.44 -55.82
N THR A 150 -71.90 15.96 -56.08
CA THR A 150 -71.66 17.15 -56.89
C THR A 150 -71.35 16.69 -58.33
N PRO A 151 -71.98 17.27 -59.37
CA PRO A 151 -71.81 16.82 -60.75
C PRO A 151 -70.40 17.13 -61.30
N THR A 152 -69.91 16.16 -62.06
CA THR A 152 -68.62 16.07 -62.75
C THR A 152 -68.48 17.10 -63.88
N PRO A 153 -67.41 17.92 -63.92
CA PRO A 153 -66.99 18.58 -65.13
C PRO A 153 -65.88 17.83 -65.88
N THR A 154 -66.01 17.95 -67.19
CA THR A 154 -65.42 17.27 -68.34
C THR A 154 -63.90 17.46 -68.49
N LYS A 155 -63.21 16.41 -68.97
CA LYS A 155 -61.78 16.44 -69.40
C LYS A 155 -61.56 17.40 -70.57
N THR A 156 -60.31 17.80 -70.83
CA THR A 156 -59.61 17.96 -72.15
C THR A 156 -58.49 19.03 -72.06
N PRO A 157 -57.38 19.00 -72.84
CA PRO A 157 -56.37 17.96 -73.09
C PRO A 157 -54.93 18.44 -72.72
N THR A 158 -53.97 17.52 -72.84
CA THR A 158 -52.51 17.70 -72.64
C THR A 158 -51.81 18.24 -73.90
N PRO A 159 -50.74 19.07 -73.75
CA PRO A 159 -49.61 19.00 -74.68
C PRO A 159 -48.22 18.91 -73.99
N THR A 160 -47.56 17.77 -74.27
CA THR A 160 -46.21 17.56 -74.87
C THR A 160 -44.98 18.45 -74.51
N ALA A 161 -44.08 17.86 -73.70
CA ALA A 161 -42.61 17.64 -73.81
C ALA A 161 -41.56 18.67 -74.34
N THR A 162 -40.54 18.93 -73.48
CA THR A 162 -39.04 18.82 -73.71
C THR A 162 -38.31 19.95 -74.50
N PRO A 163 -37.01 20.36 -74.28
CA PRO A 163 -35.83 19.68 -73.67
C PRO A 163 -34.92 20.48 -72.67
N ALA A 164 -33.86 19.76 -72.26
CA ALA A 164 -32.79 20.00 -71.27
C ALA A 164 -31.58 20.88 -71.67
N LYS A 165 -30.78 21.31 -70.67
CA LYS A 165 -29.28 21.33 -70.58
C LYS A 165 -28.86 21.95 -69.22
N THR A 166 -28.13 21.27 -68.33
CA THR A 166 -26.66 21.00 -68.25
C THR A 166 -25.80 22.21 -67.82
N ALA A 167 -25.25 22.15 -66.59
CA ALA A 167 -23.80 22.20 -66.29
C ALA A 167 -23.54 22.19 -64.76
N ALA A 168 -22.61 21.33 -64.33
CA ALA A 168 -21.93 21.33 -63.02
C ALA A 168 -20.56 22.08 -63.17
N PRO A 169 -19.54 21.95 -62.29
CA PRO A 169 -19.46 21.86 -60.81
C PRO A 169 -18.46 22.92 -60.23
N VAL A 170 -18.44 23.24 -58.93
CA VAL A 170 -17.22 23.76 -58.26
C VAL A 170 -17.11 23.32 -56.78
N ILE A 171 -15.89 22.91 -56.44
CA ILE A 171 -15.25 22.35 -55.22
C ILE A 171 -14.95 23.44 -54.15
N SER A 172 -15.20 23.22 -52.84
CA SER A 172 -14.23 22.86 -51.75
C SER A 172 -13.27 23.98 -51.27
N PRO A 173 -12.61 23.97 -50.08
CA PRO A 173 -12.91 23.50 -48.71
C PRO A 173 -12.77 24.65 -47.65
N THR A 174 -12.89 24.38 -46.34
CA THR A 174 -11.94 24.82 -45.27
C THR A 174 -12.43 24.42 -43.86
N PRO A 175 -11.66 23.63 -43.09
CA PRO A 175 -11.84 23.47 -41.64
C PRO A 175 -11.00 24.51 -40.88
N THR A 176 -11.56 25.13 -39.84
CA THR A 176 -10.80 26.00 -38.92
C THR A 176 -10.83 25.41 -37.52
N ALA A 177 -9.67 24.96 -37.06
CA ALA A 177 -9.38 24.68 -35.66
C ALA A 177 -9.10 26.01 -34.94
N THR A 178 -9.51 26.13 -33.68
CA THR A 178 -9.01 27.20 -32.81
C THR A 178 -8.73 26.63 -31.43
N ALA A 179 -7.43 26.48 -31.15
CA ALA A 179 -6.90 26.35 -29.81
C ALA A 179 -6.64 27.77 -29.28
N THR A 180 -7.01 28.05 -28.03
CA THR A 180 -6.53 29.24 -27.31
C THR A 180 -6.28 28.89 -25.86
N ALA A 181 -5.13 29.39 -25.40
CA ALA A 181 -4.36 28.98 -24.23
C ALA A 181 -4.84 29.57 -22.89
N ALA A 182 -4.22 29.01 -21.84
CA ALA A 182 -4.19 29.43 -20.45
C ALA A 182 -3.78 30.92 -20.24
N PRO A 183 -4.02 31.45 -19.02
CA PRO A 183 -2.85 31.64 -18.15
C PRO A 183 -3.09 31.36 -16.65
N ALA A 184 -1.98 31.18 -15.94
CA ALA A 184 -1.80 31.25 -14.49
C ALA A 184 -0.77 32.37 -14.19
N PRO A 185 -0.38 32.66 -12.94
CA PRO A 185 -1.14 32.94 -11.72
C PRO A 185 -0.86 34.41 -11.23
N THR A 186 -1.49 34.87 -10.15
CA THR A 186 -1.13 36.15 -9.50
C THR A 186 -1.09 36.02 -7.98
N ALA A 187 -0.10 36.70 -7.41
CA ALA A 187 0.43 36.61 -6.07
C ALA A 187 -0.35 37.38 -4.98
N ALA A 188 0.10 37.14 -3.74
CA ALA A 188 -0.26 37.79 -2.48
C ALA A 188 -0.11 39.33 -2.49
N PRO A 189 -0.58 40.01 -1.41
CA PRO A 189 0.41 40.45 -0.40
C PRO A 189 -0.10 40.37 1.07
N ALA A 190 0.69 40.99 1.95
CA ALA A 190 0.99 40.66 3.34
C ALA A 190 0.26 41.49 4.43
N THR A 191 0.82 41.41 5.65
CA THR A 191 0.59 42.16 6.91
C THR A 191 -0.49 41.55 7.83
N GLY A 192 -0.30 41.34 9.14
CA GLY A 192 0.72 41.79 10.09
C GLY A 192 -0.02 42.34 11.32
N PHE A 193 0.09 41.70 12.48
CA PHE A 193 -0.21 42.34 13.77
C PHE A 193 0.64 41.74 14.90
N THR A 194 1.32 42.66 15.57
CA THR A 194 2.19 42.58 16.74
C THR A 194 1.40 42.78 18.03
N SER A 195 1.81 42.14 19.12
CA SER A 195 1.99 42.70 20.50
C SER A 195 2.45 41.53 21.38
N ALA A 196 3.64 41.45 21.96
CA ALA A 196 4.27 42.33 22.95
C ALA A 196 3.35 42.60 24.16
N ASP A 197 3.57 41.86 25.25
CA ASP A 197 3.58 42.48 26.58
C ASP A 197 4.49 41.70 27.54
N ALA A 198 5.37 42.44 28.19
CA ALA A 198 6.19 42.10 29.33
C ALA A 198 6.18 43.35 30.22
N PRO A 199 6.30 43.21 31.55
CA PRO A 199 7.56 43.69 32.10
C PRO A 199 8.13 42.85 33.25
N ALA A 200 9.40 43.15 33.48
CA ALA A 200 10.35 42.54 34.39
C ALA A 200 10.13 42.85 35.88
N ALA A 201 10.73 42.03 36.74
CA ALA A 201 11.39 42.48 37.97
C ALA A 201 12.57 41.55 38.29
N ASP A 202 13.71 42.17 38.58
CA ASP A 202 15.08 41.67 38.74
C ASP A 202 15.39 41.13 40.17
N PRO A 203 16.59 40.57 40.43
CA PRO A 203 16.88 39.58 41.50
C PRO A 203 17.43 40.19 42.81
N PRO A 204 17.85 39.36 43.78
CA PRO A 204 19.30 39.37 44.03
C PRO A 204 19.98 38.03 44.42
N LEU A 205 21.27 38.08 44.17
CA LEU A 205 22.46 37.28 44.48
C LEU A 205 22.50 36.47 45.79
N GLY A 206 23.11 35.28 45.69
CA GLY A 206 23.72 34.54 46.81
C GLY A 206 24.27 33.15 46.39
N GLU A 207 25.58 33.06 46.13
CA GLU A 207 26.35 31.79 46.09
C GLU A 207 26.89 31.44 47.51
N PRO A 208 27.68 30.36 47.73
CA PRO A 208 27.29 28.95 47.74
C PRO A 208 27.72 28.27 49.06
N ILE A 209 26.98 27.27 49.57
CA ILE A 209 27.52 26.37 50.61
C ILE A 209 27.13 24.92 50.31
N ALA A 210 28.13 24.05 50.47
CA ALA A 210 28.24 22.69 50.00
C ALA A 210 27.20 21.69 50.55
N ALA A 211 27.01 20.65 49.73
CA ALA A 211 26.36 19.34 49.89
C ALA A 211 25.91 18.90 51.30
N PRO A 212 24.80 18.14 51.33
CA PRO A 212 24.98 16.70 51.51
C PRO A 212 24.36 15.89 50.37
N VAL A 213 25.05 14.81 50.00
CA VAL A 213 24.60 13.81 49.02
C VAL A 213 23.35 13.12 49.57
N ALA A 214 22.18 13.58 49.16
CA ALA A 214 20.92 12.87 49.37
C ALA A 214 20.78 11.79 48.29
N GLN A 215 21.01 10.54 48.67
CA GLN A 215 20.58 9.39 47.86
C GLN A 215 19.08 9.52 47.55
N PRO A 216 18.64 9.40 46.28
CA PRO A 216 17.22 9.41 45.98
C PRO A 216 16.55 8.18 46.60
N SER A 217 15.57 8.44 47.46
CA SER A 217 14.71 7.44 48.10
C SER A 217 14.05 6.51 47.06
N PRO A 218 14.02 5.18 47.28
CA PRO A 218 13.50 4.19 46.31
C PRO A 218 12.02 4.37 45.98
N ALA A 219 11.27 5.17 46.75
CA ALA A 219 9.89 5.54 46.44
C ALA A 219 9.77 6.49 45.24
N ALA A 220 10.77 7.35 45.00
CA ALA A 220 10.76 8.30 43.90
C ALA A 220 11.11 7.63 42.54
N SER A 221 11.92 6.58 42.54
CA SER A 221 12.22 5.82 41.31
C SER A 221 11.03 4.95 40.88
N LEU A 222 10.30 4.36 41.83
CA LEU A 222 9.07 3.63 41.55
C LEU A 222 7.95 4.56 41.04
N ALA A 223 7.85 5.80 41.57
CA ALA A 223 6.89 6.81 41.10
C ALA A 223 7.24 7.37 39.71
N ALA A 224 8.52 7.58 39.38
CA ALA A 224 8.95 7.93 38.03
C ALA A 224 8.71 6.79 37.02
N GLU A 225 8.90 5.54 37.45
CA GLU A 225 8.62 4.34 36.66
C GLU A 225 7.10 4.07 36.49
N THR A 226 6.26 4.51 37.44
CA THR A 226 4.78 4.48 37.28
C THR A 226 4.23 5.68 36.49
N ALA A 227 4.87 6.85 36.54
CA ALA A 227 4.49 8.00 35.73
C ALA A 227 4.79 7.80 34.23
N ALA A 228 5.88 7.10 33.89
CA ALA A 228 6.17 6.68 32.51
C ALA A 228 5.18 5.63 31.95
N ARG A 229 4.49 4.87 32.83
CA ARG A 229 3.45 3.90 32.41
C ARG A 229 2.14 4.56 31.98
N LYS A 230 1.93 5.86 32.26
CA LYS A 230 0.64 6.54 32.08
C LYS A 230 0.63 7.52 30.91
N LYS A 231 1.16 7.12 29.75
CA LYS A 231 0.85 7.67 28.41
C LYS A 231 1.41 6.74 27.32
N VAL A 232 0.88 5.52 27.19
CA VAL A 232 1.14 4.73 25.98
C VAL A 232 0.35 5.39 24.84
N ALA A 233 0.98 6.35 24.17
CA ALA A 233 0.56 6.78 22.85
C ALA A 233 0.29 5.51 22.02
N LYS A 234 -0.86 5.43 21.32
CA LYS A 234 -1.24 4.29 20.46
C LYS A 234 0.00 3.65 19.84
N ALA A 235 0.37 2.45 20.30
CA ALA A 235 1.66 1.87 19.95
C ALA A 235 1.77 1.73 18.43
N LYS A 236 2.86 2.26 17.87
CA LYS A 236 3.07 2.29 16.43
C LYS A 236 3.53 0.90 15.95
N MET A 237 2.97 0.41 14.86
CA MET A 237 3.42 -0.83 14.22
C MET A 237 4.80 -0.62 13.58
N ILE A 238 5.70 -1.61 13.64
CA ILE A 238 6.95 -1.58 12.89
C ILE A 238 6.62 -1.57 11.39
N ARG A 239 7.07 -0.52 10.67
CA ARG A 239 6.86 -0.31 9.24
C ARG A 239 8.20 -0.01 8.53
N PRO A 240 8.47 -0.58 7.34
CA PRO A 240 7.80 -1.74 6.75
C PRO A 240 7.77 -2.95 7.70
N TYR A 241 6.74 -3.79 7.55
CA TYR A 241 6.55 -4.90 8.48
C TYR A 241 7.63 -5.96 8.26
N PRO A 242 8.29 -6.47 9.31
CA PRO A 242 9.40 -7.39 9.16
C PRO A 242 8.99 -8.67 8.43
N THR A 243 9.82 -9.16 7.51
CA THR A 243 9.59 -10.38 6.73
C THR A 243 10.59 -11.45 7.15
N VAL A 244 10.08 -12.60 7.58
CA VAL A 244 10.88 -13.81 7.83
C VAL A 244 10.71 -14.74 6.65
N ARG A 245 11.82 -15.10 6.00
CA ARG A 245 11.88 -16.04 4.88
C ARG A 245 12.60 -17.29 5.34
N ILE A 246 11.96 -18.43 5.08
CA ILE A 246 12.53 -19.76 5.27
C ILE A 246 12.27 -20.55 4.00
N SER A 247 13.29 -21.20 3.44
CA SER A 247 13.14 -22.11 2.30
C SER A 247 14.08 -23.29 2.41
N GLY A 248 13.78 -24.36 1.68
CA GLY A 248 14.49 -25.62 1.76
C GLY A 248 13.63 -26.78 1.28
N SER A 249 14.01 -28.00 1.67
CA SER A 249 13.32 -29.23 1.29
C SER A 249 12.78 -29.98 2.52
N LEU A 250 11.77 -30.81 2.32
CA LEU A 250 11.24 -31.67 3.38
C LEU A 250 12.04 -32.96 3.46
N THR A 251 12.39 -33.40 4.67
CA THR A 251 13.06 -34.68 4.90
C THR A 251 12.15 -35.63 5.67
N LYS A 252 12.50 -36.92 5.71
CA LYS A 252 11.78 -37.92 6.52
C LYS A 252 11.80 -37.59 8.03
N ARG A 253 12.80 -36.82 8.48
CA ARG A 253 13.04 -36.47 9.89
C ARG A 253 12.59 -35.05 10.24
N GLY A 254 12.42 -34.17 9.25
CA GLY A 254 12.03 -32.78 9.46
C GLY A 254 12.12 -31.97 8.17
N ALA A 255 12.96 -30.93 8.16
CA ALA A 255 13.19 -30.10 6.99
C ALA A 255 14.68 -29.74 6.89
N ASP A 256 15.21 -29.82 5.68
CA ASP A 256 16.52 -29.29 5.35
C ASP A 256 16.38 -27.83 4.94
N VAL A 257 16.83 -26.93 5.81
CA VAL A 257 16.69 -25.49 5.62
C VAL A 257 17.85 -25.00 4.76
N ALA A 258 17.55 -24.50 3.57
CA ALA A 258 18.54 -23.95 2.65
C ALA A 258 18.71 -22.43 2.78
N LEU A 259 17.71 -21.74 3.37
CA LEU A 259 17.77 -20.29 3.60
C LEU A 259 16.95 -19.92 4.83
N LEU A 260 17.54 -19.15 5.74
CA LEU A 260 16.82 -18.46 6.80
C LEU A 260 17.26 -17.00 6.87
N THR A 261 16.34 -16.10 6.53
CA THR A 261 16.60 -14.65 6.47
C THR A 261 15.48 -13.85 7.11
N VAL A 262 15.85 -12.74 7.75
CA VAL A 262 14.92 -11.77 8.33
C VAL A 262 15.23 -10.39 7.76
N LYS A 263 14.28 -9.79 7.05
CA LYS A 263 14.33 -8.42 6.53
C LYS A 263 13.44 -7.54 7.40
N ALA A 264 13.94 -6.41 7.88
CA ALA A 264 13.26 -5.51 8.79
C ALA A 264 13.79 -4.07 8.61
N PRO A 265 13.04 -3.03 9.03
CA PRO A 265 13.49 -1.65 8.90
C PRO A 265 14.72 -1.36 9.76
N LYS A 266 15.42 -0.26 9.47
CA LYS A 266 16.58 0.18 10.28
C LYS A 266 16.18 0.48 11.73
N GLY A 267 17.15 0.29 12.64
CA GLY A 267 16.98 0.55 14.07
C GLY A 267 16.19 -0.53 14.82
N VAL A 268 16.08 -1.74 14.26
CA VAL A 268 15.49 -2.90 14.91
C VAL A 268 16.56 -3.78 15.53
N ARG A 269 16.16 -4.61 16.49
CA ARG A 269 16.93 -5.78 16.95
C ARG A 269 16.16 -7.05 16.61
N ILE A 270 16.82 -7.93 15.88
CA ILE A 270 16.29 -9.23 15.46
C ILE A 270 16.92 -10.29 16.37
N THR A 271 16.09 -11.05 17.06
CA THR A 271 16.51 -12.17 17.92
C THR A 271 15.84 -13.44 17.43
N LEU A 272 16.60 -14.49 17.18
CA LEU A 272 16.09 -15.83 16.95
C LEU A 272 16.42 -16.70 18.15
N THR A 273 15.40 -17.27 18.77
CA THR A 273 15.55 -18.34 19.77
C THR A 273 15.12 -19.68 19.18
N CYS A 274 15.82 -20.75 19.56
CA CYS A 274 15.54 -22.10 19.11
C CYS A 274 15.32 -23.05 20.28
N GLN A 275 14.22 -23.78 20.20
CA GLN A 275 13.84 -24.81 21.17
C GLN A 275 13.68 -26.17 20.48
N GLY A 276 14.03 -27.24 21.19
CA GLY A 276 13.99 -28.62 20.68
C GLY A 276 15.37 -29.24 20.48
N LYS A 277 15.37 -30.49 19.98
CA LYS A 277 16.57 -31.32 19.79
C LYS A 277 17.35 -31.00 18.52
N GLY A 278 16.72 -30.37 17.51
CA GLY A 278 17.36 -29.97 16.26
C GLY A 278 18.00 -28.59 16.28
N CYS A 279 18.12 -27.97 17.46
CA CYS A 279 18.66 -26.61 17.56
C CYS A 279 20.19 -26.61 17.51
N PRO A 280 20.80 -25.94 16.50
CA PRO A 280 22.24 -25.74 16.47
C PRO A 280 22.71 -24.78 17.57
N LEU A 281 21.95 -23.71 17.80
CA LEU A 281 22.21 -22.70 18.81
C LEU A 281 20.89 -22.36 19.51
N ARG A 282 20.95 -22.02 20.79
CA ARG A 282 19.75 -21.65 21.57
C ARG A 282 19.24 -20.26 21.24
N GLU A 283 20.15 -19.31 20.99
CA GLU A 283 19.81 -17.93 20.69
C GLU A 283 20.89 -17.28 19.82
N VAL A 284 20.45 -16.44 18.89
CA VAL A 284 21.29 -15.51 18.13
C VAL A 284 20.55 -14.18 17.96
N ALA A 285 21.26 -13.06 18.07
CA ALA A 285 20.66 -11.74 17.91
C ALA A 285 21.58 -10.78 17.16
N GLN A 286 20.99 -9.93 16.33
CA GLN A 286 21.70 -8.85 15.63
C GLN A 286 20.83 -7.59 15.53
N ALA A 287 21.47 -6.44 15.69
CA ALA A 287 20.86 -5.12 15.45
C ALA A 287 21.09 -4.70 13.99
N THR A 288 20.38 -5.34 13.07
CA THR A 288 20.52 -5.15 11.63
C THR A 288 19.14 -5.13 10.95
N SER A 289 19.06 -4.51 9.77
CA SER A 289 17.88 -4.54 8.90
C SER A 289 17.78 -5.82 8.06
N LEU A 290 18.87 -6.54 7.87
CA LEU A 290 18.90 -7.82 7.18
C LEU A 290 19.78 -8.79 7.97
N PHE A 291 19.18 -9.88 8.45
CA PHE A 291 19.88 -10.92 9.18
C PHE A 291 19.73 -12.24 8.44
N HIS A 292 20.83 -12.72 7.84
CA HIS A 292 20.95 -14.05 7.28
C HIS A 292 21.56 -14.98 8.34
N ILE A 293 20.86 -16.05 8.68
CA ILE A 293 21.12 -16.83 9.89
C ILE A 293 21.64 -18.22 9.50
N GLN A 294 22.81 -18.23 8.88
CA GLN A 294 23.45 -19.42 8.29
C GLN A 294 23.60 -20.59 9.27
N GLN A 295 23.71 -20.32 10.58
CA GLN A 295 23.84 -21.36 11.59
C GLN A 295 22.63 -22.31 11.64
N PHE A 296 21.48 -21.89 11.10
CA PHE A 296 20.24 -22.66 11.04
C PHE A 296 19.93 -23.20 9.64
N GLU A 297 20.80 -22.99 8.65
CA GLU A 297 20.67 -23.52 7.28
C GLU A 297 21.24 -24.93 7.21
N ARG A 298 20.46 -25.87 7.73
CA ARG A 298 20.81 -27.30 7.87
C ARG A 298 19.55 -28.14 8.03
N GLU A 299 19.72 -29.46 8.10
CA GLU A 299 18.63 -30.36 8.51
C GLU A 299 18.22 -30.09 9.97
N LEU A 300 17.02 -29.56 10.13
CA LEU A 300 16.35 -29.38 11.42
C LEU A 300 15.34 -30.52 11.61
N VAL A 301 15.42 -31.22 12.74
CA VAL A 301 14.49 -32.31 13.04
C VAL A 301 13.12 -31.78 13.45
N ALA A 302 12.08 -32.61 13.25
CA ALA A 302 10.73 -32.32 13.70
C ALA A 302 10.68 -32.00 15.21
N GLY A 303 9.86 -31.02 15.58
CA GLY A 303 9.77 -30.48 16.93
C GLY A 303 10.73 -29.32 17.22
N THR A 304 11.62 -28.99 16.27
CA THR A 304 12.43 -27.76 16.34
C THR A 304 11.53 -26.53 16.17
N LYS A 305 11.61 -25.59 17.11
CA LYS A 305 10.80 -24.37 17.14
C LYS A 305 11.70 -23.16 17.11
N LEU A 306 11.64 -22.42 16.01
CA LEU A 306 12.34 -21.15 15.81
C LEU A 306 11.40 -20.01 16.18
N THR A 307 11.81 -19.12 17.08
CA THR A 307 11.05 -17.93 17.44
C THR A 307 11.86 -16.69 17.11
N ILE A 308 11.46 -16.01 16.05
CA ILE A 308 12.09 -14.78 15.57
C ILE A 308 11.32 -13.60 16.17
N THR A 309 12.00 -12.77 16.94
CA THR A 309 11.46 -11.57 17.58
C THR A 309 12.13 -10.35 16.96
N VAL A 310 11.32 -9.41 16.46
CA VAL A 310 11.80 -8.14 15.90
C VAL A 310 11.30 -7.02 16.78
N THR A 311 12.23 -6.38 17.48
CA THR A 311 11.97 -5.31 18.45
C THR A 311 12.44 -3.97 17.91
N LYS A 312 11.73 -2.90 18.27
CA LYS A 312 12.14 -1.52 18.03
C LYS A 312 11.62 -0.62 19.16
N PRO A 313 12.44 0.26 19.75
CA PRO A 313 12.01 1.13 20.85
C PRO A 313 10.77 1.95 20.51
N GLY A 314 9.71 1.84 21.33
CA GLY A 314 8.45 2.56 21.12
C GLY A 314 7.50 1.95 20.06
N TYR A 315 7.80 0.76 19.53
CA TYR A 315 6.95 0.07 18.54
C TYR A 315 6.47 -1.30 19.02
N ILE A 316 5.35 -1.73 18.46
CA ILE A 316 4.82 -3.09 18.66
C ILE A 316 5.83 -4.10 18.12
N THR A 317 6.27 -5.01 18.98
CA THR A 317 7.21 -6.08 18.64
C THR A 317 6.51 -7.13 17.80
N LYS A 318 7.16 -7.57 16.71
CA LYS A 318 6.70 -8.70 15.90
C LYS A 318 7.37 -9.99 16.38
N VAL A 319 6.59 -11.05 16.51
CA VAL A 319 7.08 -12.38 16.85
C VAL A 319 6.60 -13.39 15.81
N THR A 320 7.51 -14.02 15.09
CA THR A 320 7.24 -15.10 14.15
C THR A 320 7.76 -16.40 14.73
N THR A 321 6.86 -17.36 14.94
CA THR A 321 7.21 -18.73 15.35
C THR A 321 7.11 -19.66 14.15
N ILE A 322 8.16 -20.42 13.89
CA ILE A 322 8.23 -21.45 12.87
C ILE A 322 8.51 -22.78 13.56
N THR A 323 7.63 -23.76 13.36
CA THR A 323 7.76 -25.11 13.93
C THR A 323 8.03 -26.11 12.82
N ILE A 324 9.16 -26.80 12.90
CA ILE A 324 9.52 -27.88 11.97
C ILE A 324 8.68 -29.12 12.29
N ARG A 325 8.07 -29.71 11.27
CA ARG A 325 7.15 -30.85 11.40
C ARG A 325 7.64 -32.01 10.57
N LYS A 326 7.37 -33.23 11.04
CA LYS A 326 7.74 -34.46 10.33
C LYS A 326 6.88 -34.60 9.07
N GLY A 327 7.51 -34.71 7.90
CA GLY A 327 6.82 -34.96 6.62
C GLY A 327 5.82 -33.88 6.20
N LYS A 328 5.87 -32.69 6.81
CA LYS A 328 4.96 -31.57 6.51
C LYS A 328 5.75 -30.27 6.48
N GLY A 329 5.28 -29.31 5.68
CA GLY A 329 5.81 -27.94 5.69
C GLY A 329 5.87 -27.34 7.10
N PRO A 330 6.86 -26.48 7.40
CA PRO A 330 6.94 -25.80 8.68
C PRO A 330 5.64 -25.05 9.00
N ALA A 331 5.15 -25.18 10.23
CA ALA A 331 4.00 -24.39 10.69
C ALA A 331 4.47 -23.00 11.09
N ARG A 332 3.82 -21.96 10.57
CA ARG A 332 4.14 -20.56 10.89
C ARG A 332 3.02 -19.91 11.69
N THR A 333 3.38 -19.11 12.68
CA THR A 333 2.46 -18.26 13.44
C THR A 333 3.10 -16.90 13.69
N ASP A 334 2.42 -15.83 13.28
CA ASP A 334 2.85 -14.45 13.51
C ASP A 334 1.98 -13.83 14.62
N ARG A 335 2.63 -13.29 15.66
CA ARG A 335 2.01 -12.60 16.79
C ARG A 335 2.70 -11.27 17.06
N CYS A 336 2.03 -10.40 17.80
CA CYS A 336 2.54 -9.10 18.17
C CYS A 336 2.54 -8.93 19.68
N GLN A 337 3.43 -8.08 20.18
CA GLN A 337 3.58 -7.80 21.60
C GLN A 337 3.71 -6.29 21.79
N GLN A 338 2.87 -5.73 22.66
CA GLN A 338 2.88 -4.30 22.97
C GLN A 338 4.20 -3.93 23.70
N PRO A 339 4.69 -2.69 23.54
CA PRO A 339 5.85 -2.22 24.29
C PRO A 339 5.62 -2.33 25.80
N GLY A 340 6.51 -3.02 26.52
CA GLY A 340 6.40 -3.18 27.99
C GLY A 340 5.43 -4.25 28.47
N GLU A 341 4.69 -4.92 27.58
CA GLU A 341 3.85 -6.06 27.92
C GLU A 341 4.56 -7.38 27.62
N THR A 342 4.31 -8.43 28.41
CA THR A 342 4.80 -9.80 28.17
C THR A 342 3.84 -10.65 27.34
N LYS A 343 2.56 -10.24 27.27
CA LYS A 343 1.51 -10.98 26.58
C LYS A 343 1.62 -10.78 25.07
N ARG A 344 1.59 -11.90 24.34
CA ARG A 344 1.54 -11.90 22.87
C ARG A 344 0.09 -11.94 22.42
N ILE A 345 -0.31 -10.99 21.58
CA ILE A 345 -1.63 -10.89 20.98
C ILE A 345 -1.56 -11.21 19.48
N ALA A 346 -2.72 -11.41 18.86
CA ALA A 346 -2.81 -11.38 17.41
C ALA A 346 -2.31 -10.01 16.92
N CYS A 347 -1.54 -9.99 15.83
CA CYS A 347 -1.09 -8.72 15.28
C CYS A 347 -2.28 -7.86 14.86
N PRO A 348 -2.32 -6.58 15.27
CA PRO A 348 -3.31 -5.65 14.74
C PRO A 348 -3.29 -5.69 13.22
N LYS A 349 -4.48 -5.70 12.60
CA LYS A 349 -4.61 -5.73 11.14
C LYS A 349 -3.86 -4.51 10.57
N ARG A 350 -3.05 -4.75 9.52
CA ARG A 350 -2.18 -3.75 8.88
C ARG A 350 -2.95 -2.53 8.40
#